data_AF-A0A6F8YP28-F1
#
_entry.id   AF-A0A6F8YP28-F1
#
_cell.length_a   1.000
_cell.length_b   1.000
_cell.length_c   1.000
_cell.angle_alpha   90.00
_cell.angle_beta   90.00
_cell.angle_gamma   90.00
#
_symmetry.space_group_name_H-M   'P 1'
#
loop_
_entity.id
_entity.type
_entity.pdbx_description
1 polymer ?
#
loop_
_entity_poly.entity_id
_entity_poly.type
_entity_poly.pdbx_seq_one_letter_code
_entity_poly.pdbx_strand_id
1 'polypeptide(L)'
;MLTTRRRTALFTAATAATALSAAGVLVAATGAQAAAGCRVGYTVSNSWPGGFGASVTVTNLGDPITSWTLTWSYTAGQTVTQAWNATVTQSGSQVTAQNAGYNGSLATNASASFGFNGSWNNSTNPVPTNFAVNGTACTGSVSPTTPGTNPTTGAPPSTPPPNNPPQTGLVGWATQNGGTSGGGSAPTTTVTSASALTSALGSTSASVIRVSGTISCSGMLRVRSNKTIIGNSGATISGCGFNINGDRNVIIRNLSFRGWDDDAINVQESATNIWIDHNSFTAGYDGAVDIKRGSDFVTVSWNRVYGHDKSMLLGHSDDNAGQDVGHLRVTYHHNWFDGSNQRHPRVRFGNPVHVYNNLYSNVGGYGVASTEGAGVLVEGNYFENTDDPYHLGEGSSGPGTLVARNNCFVNSGSGQTGGSVAGIPYSYQLDTACNVKSIVSGGAGAGRISL
;
A
#
# COMPACT_ATOMS: atom_id res chain seq x y z
N MET A 1 0.77 110.00 -3.51
CA MET A 1 1.14 109.03 -4.55
C MET A 1 1.32 107.68 -3.89
N LEU A 2 0.60 106.66 -4.39
CA LEU A 2 0.71 105.22 -4.07
C LEU A 2 0.48 104.83 -2.59
N THR A 3 -0.27 103.80 -2.20
CA THR A 3 -0.90 102.70 -2.93
C THR A 3 -1.95 102.08 -2.00
N THR A 4 -3.12 101.81 -2.56
CA THR A 4 -4.29 101.19 -1.92
C THR A 4 -4.10 99.67 -1.79
N ARG A 5 -4.58 99.08 -0.69
CA ARG A 5 -5.34 97.80 -0.59
C ARG A 5 -5.56 97.49 0.90
N ARG A 6 -6.68 97.90 1.52
CA ARG A 6 -8.03 97.25 1.59
C ARG A 6 -7.96 95.74 1.90
N ARG A 7 -8.75 95.17 2.82
CA ARG A 7 -9.67 95.64 3.88
C ARG A 7 -10.23 94.36 4.54
N THR A 8 -10.41 94.39 5.86
CA THR A 8 -11.45 93.73 6.67
C THR A 8 -11.71 92.22 6.58
N ALA A 9 -11.60 91.59 7.74
CA ALA A 9 -12.16 90.30 8.13
C ALA A 9 -13.69 90.34 8.27
N LEU A 10 -14.35 89.19 8.02
CA LEU A 10 -15.39 88.56 8.84
C LEU A 10 -16.11 87.43 8.04
N PHE A 11 -16.67 86.49 8.80
CA PHE A 11 -17.76 85.54 8.48
C PHE A 11 -17.45 84.04 8.27
N THR A 12 -17.78 83.28 9.33
CA THR A 12 -18.68 82.11 9.42
C THR A 12 -18.46 80.83 8.61
N ALA A 13 -18.68 79.73 9.35
CA ALA A 13 -18.64 78.32 8.97
C ALA A 13 -19.75 77.88 7.99
N ALA A 14 -19.43 76.90 7.14
CA ALA A 14 -20.30 75.79 6.73
C ALA A 14 -19.46 74.68 6.06
N THR A 15 -19.83 73.44 6.35
CA THR A 15 -19.25 72.14 5.95
C THR A 15 -19.14 71.89 4.45
N ALA A 16 -18.04 71.26 4.00
CA ALA A 16 -17.98 70.55 2.71
C ALA A 16 -16.92 69.42 2.71
N ALA A 17 -17.25 68.36 1.99
CA ALA A 17 -16.58 67.07 1.89
C ALA A 17 -15.14 67.11 1.34
N THR A 18 -14.28 66.24 1.87
CA THR A 18 -12.99 65.91 1.25
C THR A 18 -13.04 64.52 0.65
N ALA A 19 -13.15 64.48 -0.68
CA ALA A 19 -12.74 63.36 -1.51
C ALA A 19 -11.21 63.22 -1.44
N LEU A 20 -10.71 62.01 -1.18
CA LEU A 20 -9.29 61.70 -1.35
C LEU A 20 -9.11 60.82 -2.59
N SER A 21 -8.29 61.35 -3.49
CA SER A 21 -7.89 60.87 -4.80
C SER A 21 -7.14 59.54 -4.72
N ALA A 22 -7.55 58.61 -5.58
CA ALA A 22 -6.85 57.36 -5.83
C ALA A 22 -5.58 57.60 -6.67
N ALA A 23 -4.42 57.24 -6.12
CA ALA A 23 -3.18 57.00 -6.86
C ALA A 23 -2.33 56.02 -6.07
N GLY A 24 -2.18 54.79 -6.57
CA GLY A 24 -1.25 53.84 -5.97
C GLY A 24 -1.44 52.38 -6.38
N VAL A 25 -0.60 51.98 -7.34
CA VAL A 25 -0.16 50.60 -7.64
C VAL A 25 -1.15 49.71 -8.42
N LEU A 26 -0.94 49.65 -9.74
CA LEU A 26 -1.24 48.45 -10.53
C LEU A 26 -0.36 47.31 -10.02
N VAL A 27 -0.83 46.56 -9.02
CA VAL A 27 -0.38 45.19 -8.84
C VAL A 27 -1.18 44.40 -9.85
N ALA A 28 -0.53 43.94 -10.92
CA ALA A 28 -1.10 42.93 -11.79
C ALA A 28 -1.59 41.80 -10.89
N ALA A 29 -2.89 41.51 -10.94
CA ALA A 29 -3.43 40.33 -10.30
C ALA A 29 -2.68 39.12 -10.89
N THR A 30 -1.67 38.63 -10.17
CA THR A 30 -1.24 37.25 -10.36
C THR A 30 -2.47 36.46 -9.98
N GLY A 31 -3.16 35.94 -11.00
CA GLY A 31 -4.32 35.08 -10.79
C GLY A 31 -3.98 34.10 -9.69
N ALA A 32 -4.85 34.00 -8.70
CA ALA A 32 -4.79 32.92 -7.73
C ALA A 32 -4.77 31.63 -8.55
N GLN A 33 -3.59 31.04 -8.71
CA GLN A 33 -3.45 29.78 -9.40
C GLN A 33 -4.21 28.77 -8.56
N ALA A 34 -5.28 28.28 -9.18
CA ALA A 34 -6.13 27.20 -8.70
C ALA A 34 -5.28 26.05 -8.12
N ALA A 35 -5.80 25.37 -7.10
CA ALA A 35 -5.09 24.33 -6.37
C ALA A 35 -4.70 23.17 -7.30
N ALA A 36 -3.50 23.22 -7.88
CA ALA A 36 -3.01 22.24 -8.83
C ALA A 36 -2.19 21.16 -8.10
N GLY A 37 -2.87 20.14 -7.59
CA GLY A 37 -2.21 18.84 -7.45
C GLY A 37 -1.99 18.27 -8.85
N CYS A 38 -0.81 17.75 -9.15
CA CYS A 38 -0.59 16.95 -10.36
C CYS A 38 0.16 15.67 -10.02
N ARG A 39 -0.05 14.64 -10.83
CA ARG A 39 0.68 13.38 -10.76
C ARG A 39 1.22 13.08 -12.15
N VAL A 40 2.49 12.69 -12.22
CA VAL A 40 3.15 12.33 -13.48
C VAL A 40 3.65 10.90 -13.39
N GLY A 41 3.23 10.08 -14.34
CA GLY A 41 3.83 8.77 -14.59
C GLY A 41 4.89 8.92 -15.67
N TYR A 42 6.11 8.44 -15.43
CA TYR A 42 7.17 8.37 -16.42
C TYR A 42 7.70 6.94 -16.45
N THR A 43 7.64 6.31 -17.61
CA THR A 43 8.08 4.93 -17.80
C THR A 43 9.06 4.87 -18.96
N VAL A 44 10.25 4.33 -18.75
CA VAL A 44 11.13 3.91 -19.85
C VAL A 44 10.58 2.61 -20.40
N SER A 45 9.95 2.67 -21.58
CA SER A 45 9.22 1.55 -22.19
C SER A 45 10.16 0.54 -22.85
N ASN A 46 11.31 0.99 -23.34
CA ASN A 46 12.37 0.16 -23.90
C ASN A 46 13.71 0.91 -23.88
N SER A 47 14.81 0.18 -23.93
CA SER A 47 16.16 0.75 -24.01
C SER A 47 17.05 -0.08 -24.92
N TRP A 48 18.02 0.59 -25.55
CA TRP A 48 19.03 0.00 -26.42
C TRP A 48 20.36 0.75 -26.26
N PRO A 49 21.48 0.23 -26.80
CA PRO A 49 22.74 0.94 -26.77
C PRO A 49 22.61 2.32 -27.41
N GLY A 50 22.79 3.38 -26.61
CA GLY A 50 22.74 4.77 -27.01
C GLY A 50 21.36 5.42 -27.00
N GLY A 51 20.27 4.68 -26.74
CA GLY A 51 18.91 5.25 -26.74
C GLY A 51 17.89 4.54 -25.87
N PHE A 52 16.74 5.18 -25.72
CA PHE A 52 15.59 4.67 -24.99
C PHE A 52 14.29 5.30 -25.48
N GLY A 53 13.18 4.59 -25.31
CA GLY A 53 11.83 5.12 -25.48
C GLY A 53 11.16 5.31 -24.13
N ALA A 54 10.44 6.41 -23.95
CA ALA A 54 9.70 6.71 -22.73
C ALA A 54 8.25 7.11 -23.03
N SER A 55 7.35 6.67 -22.14
CA SER A 55 5.95 7.07 -22.10
C SER A 55 5.70 7.88 -20.84
N VAL A 56 4.99 9.00 -20.98
CA VAL A 56 4.69 9.94 -19.90
C VAL A 56 3.20 10.19 -19.83
N THR A 57 2.62 10.10 -18.63
CA THR A 57 1.21 10.40 -18.35
C THR A 57 1.13 11.56 -17.36
N VAL A 58 0.41 12.62 -17.72
CA VAL A 58 0.12 13.77 -16.87
C VAL A 58 -1.31 13.65 -16.36
N THR A 59 -1.51 13.57 -15.04
CA THR A 59 -2.81 13.58 -14.38
C THR A 59 -3.02 14.91 -13.66
N ASN A 60 -4.12 15.59 -13.96
CA ASN A 60 -4.55 16.77 -13.20
C ASN A 60 -5.29 16.31 -11.95
N LEU A 61 -4.81 16.62 -10.75
CA LEU A 61 -5.51 16.36 -9.48
C LEU A 61 -6.19 17.61 -8.94
N GLY A 62 -5.93 18.77 -9.53
CA GLY A 62 -6.50 20.04 -9.17
C GLY A 62 -7.78 20.40 -9.91
N ASP A 63 -8.13 21.68 -9.86
CA ASP A 63 -9.22 22.24 -10.67
C ASP A 63 -8.96 21.98 -12.17
N PRO A 64 -10.03 21.86 -13.00
CA PRO A 64 -9.89 21.63 -14.44
C PRO A 64 -8.96 22.64 -15.13
N ILE A 65 -8.01 22.15 -15.93
CA ILE A 65 -7.09 22.95 -16.73
C ILE A 65 -7.41 22.81 -18.22
N THR A 66 -7.22 23.88 -19.00
CA THR A 66 -7.47 23.88 -20.45
C THR A 66 -6.24 23.57 -21.29
N SER A 67 -5.05 23.66 -20.68
CA SER A 67 -3.76 23.31 -21.27
C SER A 67 -2.80 22.83 -20.18
N TRP A 68 -1.80 22.03 -20.57
CA TRP A 68 -0.74 21.60 -19.66
C TRP A 68 0.63 21.77 -20.30
N THR A 69 1.56 22.27 -19.49
CA THR A 69 3.00 22.31 -19.76
C THR A 69 3.69 21.54 -18.66
N LEU A 70 4.30 20.40 -19.00
CA LEU A 70 5.09 19.58 -18.09
C LEU A 70 6.56 19.97 -18.19
N THR A 71 7.22 20.20 -17.06
CA THR A 71 8.68 20.38 -17.00
C THR A 71 9.34 19.33 -16.11
N TRP A 72 10.56 18.93 -16.45
CA TRP A 72 11.44 18.11 -15.61
C TRP A 72 12.91 18.38 -15.92
N SER A 73 13.82 17.71 -15.21
CA SER A 73 15.25 17.78 -15.54
C SER A 73 15.92 16.41 -15.51
N TYR A 74 16.80 16.17 -16.46
CA TYR A 74 17.67 14.99 -16.49
C TYR A 74 18.90 15.17 -15.62
N THR A 75 19.38 14.09 -15.02
CA THR A 75 20.52 14.10 -14.08
C THR A 75 21.74 13.33 -14.60
N ALA A 76 21.61 12.58 -15.69
CA ALA A 76 22.68 11.73 -16.24
C ALA A 76 23.00 12.01 -17.72
N GLY A 77 22.73 13.24 -18.18
CA GLY A 77 23.07 13.68 -19.53
C GLY A 77 22.15 13.14 -20.63
N GLN A 78 20.94 12.68 -20.27
CA GLN A 78 19.97 12.24 -21.27
C GLN A 78 19.48 13.40 -22.14
N THR A 79 19.20 13.12 -23.41
CA THR A 79 18.64 14.10 -24.35
C THR A 79 17.42 13.56 -25.06
N VAL A 80 16.35 14.35 -25.19
CA VAL A 80 15.18 13.99 -26.00
C VAL A 80 15.51 14.20 -27.48
N THR A 81 15.27 13.19 -28.32
CA THR A 81 15.58 13.25 -29.76
C THR A 81 14.34 13.35 -30.64
N GLN A 82 13.22 12.77 -30.21
CA GLN A 82 11.95 12.82 -30.95
C GLN A 82 10.78 12.61 -29.99
N ALA A 83 9.68 13.33 -30.15
CA ALA A 83 8.48 13.18 -29.33
C ALA A 83 7.21 13.09 -30.18
N TRP A 84 6.15 12.52 -29.59
CA TRP A 84 4.81 12.46 -30.17
C TRP A 84 3.75 12.73 -29.10
N ASN A 85 2.58 13.22 -29.53
CA ASN A 85 1.45 13.65 -28.67
C ASN A 85 1.79 14.77 -27.67
N ALA A 86 2.96 15.41 -27.80
CA ALA A 86 3.40 16.63 -27.13
C ALA A 86 4.53 17.29 -27.93
N THR A 87 4.66 18.61 -27.80
CA THR A 87 5.85 19.34 -28.29
C THR A 87 6.88 19.39 -27.17
N VAL A 88 8.02 18.73 -27.35
CA VAL A 88 9.07 18.61 -26.32
C VAL A 88 10.31 19.39 -26.74
N THR A 89 10.80 20.24 -25.84
CA THR A 89 12.03 21.01 -26.01
C THR A 89 12.96 20.77 -24.83
N GLN A 90 14.27 20.83 -25.05
CA GLN A 90 15.27 20.64 -24.01
C GLN A 90 16.37 21.71 -24.11
N SER A 91 16.72 22.30 -22.96
CA SER A 91 17.85 23.21 -22.81
C SER A 91 18.72 22.75 -21.66
N GLY A 92 19.96 22.34 -21.96
CA GLY A 92 20.81 21.64 -20.99
C GLY A 92 20.10 20.41 -20.43
N SER A 93 19.96 20.34 -19.10
CA SER A 93 19.24 19.27 -18.42
C SER A 93 17.72 19.47 -18.35
N GLN A 94 17.21 20.68 -18.57
CA GLN A 94 15.78 20.99 -18.39
C GLN A 94 14.99 20.63 -19.64
N VAL A 95 13.89 19.90 -19.46
CA VAL A 95 12.96 19.50 -20.51
C VAL A 95 11.60 20.11 -20.26
N THR A 96 10.96 20.61 -21.33
CA THR A 96 9.62 21.17 -21.33
C THR A 96 8.77 20.48 -22.39
N ALA A 97 7.68 19.85 -21.99
CA ALA A 97 6.68 19.23 -22.86
C ALA A 97 5.36 20.01 -22.80
N GLN A 98 4.88 20.50 -23.94
CA GLN A 98 3.59 21.17 -24.07
C GLN A 98 2.58 20.24 -24.75
N ASN A 99 1.34 20.29 -24.30
CA ASN A 99 0.25 19.48 -24.85
C ASN A 99 0.13 19.62 -26.38
N ALA A 100 -0.25 18.54 -27.05
CA ALA A 100 -0.79 18.64 -28.41
C ALA A 100 -2.16 19.33 -28.34
N GLY A 101 -2.54 20.08 -29.38
CA GLY A 101 -3.76 20.92 -29.34
C GLY A 101 -5.04 20.17 -28.95
N TYR A 102 -5.13 18.85 -29.18
CA TYR A 102 -6.28 18.02 -28.85
C TYR A 102 -6.27 17.41 -27.43
N ASN A 103 -5.13 17.38 -26.73
CA ASN A 103 -4.99 16.72 -25.42
C ASN A 103 -4.68 17.69 -24.27
N GLY A 104 -4.90 18.99 -24.48
CA GLY A 104 -4.61 20.02 -23.48
C GLY A 104 -5.60 20.13 -22.32
N SER A 105 -6.88 19.88 -22.59
CA SER A 105 -7.93 20.01 -21.56
C SER A 105 -7.94 18.79 -20.65
N LEU A 106 -7.71 18.99 -19.35
CA LEU A 106 -7.74 17.96 -18.32
C LEU A 106 -8.66 18.41 -17.19
N ALA A 107 -9.83 17.78 -17.08
CA ALA A 107 -10.67 17.87 -15.89
C ALA A 107 -9.93 17.31 -14.65
N THR A 108 -10.48 17.53 -13.46
CA THR A 108 -9.97 16.91 -12.24
C THR A 108 -9.97 15.38 -12.37
N ASN A 109 -8.84 14.76 -12.04
CA ASN A 109 -8.48 13.36 -12.24
C ASN A 109 -8.36 12.87 -13.70
N ALA A 110 -8.53 13.75 -14.70
CA ALA A 110 -8.27 13.39 -16.09
C ALA A 110 -6.76 13.32 -16.36
N SER A 111 -6.39 12.53 -17.36
CA SER A 111 -4.99 12.35 -17.76
C SER A 111 -4.77 12.51 -19.26
N ALA A 112 -3.62 13.04 -19.65
CA ALA A 112 -3.09 13.00 -21.01
C ALA A 112 -1.79 12.21 -21.03
N SER A 113 -1.51 11.52 -22.14
CA SER A 113 -0.24 10.80 -22.31
C SER A 113 0.47 11.22 -23.59
N PHE A 114 1.79 11.23 -23.50
CA PHE A 114 2.70 11.47 -24.62
C PHE A 114 3.91 10.55 -24.52
N GLY A 115 4.70 10.46 -25.58
CA GLY A 115 5.93 9.66 -25.56
C GLY A 115 7.05 10.32 -26.31
N PHE A 116 8.26 9.83 -26.09
CA PHE A 116 9.45 10.30 -26.78
C PHE A 116 10.55 9.23 -26.81
N ASN A 117 11.44 9.36 -27.79
CA ASN A 117 12.74 8.71 -27.80
C ASN A 117 13.79 9.68 -27.27
N GLY A 118 14.73 9.16 -26.49
CA GLY A 118 15.88 9.90 -25.99
C GLY A 118 17.19 9.13 -26.17
N SER A 119 18.30 9.85 -26.06
CA SER A 119 19.65 9.29 -26.05
C SER A 119 20.26 9.36 -24.65
N TRP A 120 21.20 8.45 -24.38
CA TRP A 120 21.92 8.36 -23.11
C TRP A 120 23.31 7.75 -23.32
N ASN A 121 24.18 7.87 -22.31
CA ASN A 121 25.61 7.54 -22.40
C ASN A 121 25.95 6.06 -22.10
N ASN A 122 24.97 5.16 -22.09
CA ASN A 122 25.12 3.74 -21.73
C ASN A 122 25.64 3.45 -20.31
N SER A 123 25.72 4.45 -19.43
CA SER A 123 26.14 4.28 -18.03
C SER A 123 24.93 4.20 -17.11
N THR A 124 24.15 5.28 -17.02
CA THR A 124 22.93 5.33 -16.21
C THR A 124 21.83 6.12 -16.92
N ASN A 125 20.59 5.60 -16.86
CA ASN A 125 19.40 6.29 -17.35
C ASN A 125 18.35 6.42 -16.22
N PRO A 126 18.62 7.24 -15.19
CA PRO A 126 17.68 7.45 -14.09
C PRO A 126 16.40 8.14 -14.58
N VAL A 127 15.27 7.67 -14.07
CA VAL A 127 13.96 8.32 -14.28
C VAL A 127 13.94 9.67 -13.55
N PRO A 128 13.54 10.78 -14.21
CA PRO A 128 13.38 12.07 -13.56
C PRO A 128 12.33 12.01 -12.44
N THR A 129 12.52 12.82 -11.40
CA THR A 129 11.59 12.88 -10.26
C THR A 129 11.02 14.29 -10.03
N ASN A 130 11.56 15.31 -10.69
CA ASN A 130 11.24 16.72 -10.49
C ASN A 130 10.24 17.26 -11.51
N PHE A 131 9.05 16.67 -11.56
CA PHE A 131 8.01 17.10 -12.49
C PHE A 131 7.23 18.31 -11.98
N ALA A 132 6.89 19.24 -12.88
CA ALA A 132 5.94 20.31 -12.60
C ALA A 132 4.96 20.51 -13.78
N VAL A 133 3.67 20.68 -13.49
CA VAL A 133 2.65 21.02 -14.48
C VAL A 133 2.24 22.47 -14.32
N ASN A 134 2.34 23.25 -15.39
CA ASN A 134 2.05 24.69 -15.43
C ASN A 134 2.82 25.50 -14.35
N GLY A 135 4.04 25.06 -14.04
CA GLY A 135 4.88 25.67 -13.00
C GLY A 135 4.62 25.16 -11.58
N THR A 136 3.61 24.32 -11.37
CA THR A 136 3.30 23.72 -10.07
C THR A 136 3.94 22.35 -9.95
N ALA A 137 4.76 22.14 -8.91
CA ALA A 137 5.41 20.87 -8.65
C ALA A 137 4.39 19.74 -8.43
N CYS A 138 4.59 18.60 -9.11
CA CYS A 138 3.73 17.44 -8.95
C CYS A 138 4.14 16.65 -7.71
N THR A 139 3.37 16.80 -6.63
CA THR A 139 3.57 16.10 -5.35
C THR A 139 2.69 14.88 -5.18
N GLY A 140 1.82 14.56 -6.15
CA GLY A 140 0.92 13.41 -6.10
C GLY A 140 -0.26 13.55 -5.12
N SER A 141 -0.42 14.71 -4.49
CA SER A 141 -1.45 14.99 -3.49
C SER A 141 -2.11 16.34 -3.78
N VAL A 142 -3.40 16.48 -3.46
CA VAL A 142 -4.07 17.78 -3.31
C VAL A 142 -3.87 18.28 -1.87
N SER A 143 -3.43 19.52 -1.67
CA SER A 143 -3.28 20.09 -0.32
C SER A 143 -4.45 21.03 0.01
N PRO A 144 -5.17 20.85 1.13
CA PRO A 144 -6.13 21.85 1.63
C PRO A 144 -5.40 23.01 2.32
N THR A 145 -5.93 24.24 2.23
CA THR A 145 -5.35 25.47 2.80
C THR A 145 -5.89 25.84 4.19
N THR A 146 -5.00 26.10 5.17
CA THR A 146 -5.23 27.05 6.30
C THR A 146 -3.89 27.62 6.84
N PRO A 147 -3.80 28.89 7.33
CA PRO A 147 -2.55 29.67 7.41
C PRO A 147 -1.90 29.88 8.80
N GLY A 148 -0.57 30.07 8.80
CA GLY A 148 0.29 30.72 9.83
C GLY A 148 1.18 29.75 10.63
N THR A 149 2.48 29.95 10.92
CA THR A 149 3.50 31.02 10.78
C THR A 149 4.90 30.37 10.83
N ASN A 150 5.93 30.99 10.22
CA ASN A 150 7.34 30.55 10.21
C ASN A 150 8.19 31.48 11.12
N PRO A 151 9.24 31.03 11.83
CA PRO A 151 10.62 30.90 11.31
C PRO A 151 11.36 29.63 11.87
N THR A 152 12.49 29.06 11.41
CA THR A 152 13.61 29.46 10.53
C THR A 152 14.42 28.19 10.17
N THR A 153 14.93 28.15 8.94
CA THR A 153 16.21 27.58 8.44
C THR A 153 16.85 26.37 9.14
N GLY A 154 16.87 25.25 8.42
CA GLY A 154 17.86 24.17 8.51
C GLY A 154 17.55 23.10 7.47
N ALA A 155 18.31 23.03 6.37
CA ALA A 155 18.21 21.92 5.43
C ALA A 155 18.79 20.64 6.08
N PRO A 156 18.06 19.52 6.18
CA PRO A 156 18.68 18.22 6.39
C PRO A 156 19.07 17.61 5.03
N PRO A 157 20.09 16.75 4.99
CA PRO A 157 20.68 16.23 3.76
C PRO A 157 19.72 15.22 3.10
N SER A 158 19.46 15.31 1.79
CA SER A 158 18.71 14.27 1.08
C SER A 158 19.64 13.08 0.78
N THR A 159 19.71 12.18 1.74
CA THR A 159 20.17 10.80 1.58
C THR A 159 19.36 10.06 0.50
N PRO A 160 19.88 8.95 -0.06
CA PRO A 160 19.07 7.98 -0.82
C PRO A 160 17.78 7.66 -0.06
N PRO A 161 16.66 7.22 -0.70
CA PRO A 161 15.61 6.57 0.09
C PRO A 161 16.34 5.50 0.91
N PRO A 162 16.17 5.47 2.23
CA PRO A 162 16.95 4.55 3.03
C PRO A 162 16.68 3.16 2.46
N ASN A 163 17.66 2.25 2.59
CA ASN A 163 17.27 0.87 2.85
C ASN A 163 16.46 0.94 4.15
N ASN A 164 15.19 1.34 4.07
CA ASN A 164 14.31 1.32 5.22
C ASN A 164 14.30 -0.15 5.62
N PRO A 165 14.62 -0.45 6.89
CA PRO A 165 14.54 -1.82 7.33
C PRO A 165 13.13 -2.32 7.00
N PRO A 166 12.99 -3.55 6.47
CA PRO A 166 11.69 -4.11 6.15
C PRO A 166 10.71 -3.93 7.31
N GLN A 167 9.43 -3.70 7.02
CA GLN A 167 8.43 -3.46 8.07
C GLN A 167 8.18 -4.74 8.87
N THR A 168 8.84 -4.89 10.02
CA THR A 168 8.72 -6.09 10.89
C THR A 168 7.69 -5.96 12.01
N GLY A 169 7.17 -4.75 12.25
CA GLY A 169 6.08 -4.49 13.17
C GLY A 169 4.70 -4.73 12.54
N LEU A 170 3.66 -4.72 13.36
CA LEU A 170 2.29 -4.84 12.89
C LEU A 170 1.91 -3.66 11.98
N VAL A 171 1.51 -3.95 10.75
CA VAL A 171 0.98 -2.99 9.77
C VAL A 171 -0.26 -3.60 9.14
N GLY A 172 -1.27 -2.77 8.87
CA GLY A 172 -2.44 -3.20 8.13
C GLY A 172 -3.72 -3.21 8.94
N TRP A 173 -4.68 -4.03 8.51
CA TRP A 173 -6.02 -4.02 9.05
C TRP A 173 -6.10 -4.35 10.55
N ALA A 174 -5.18 -5.15 11.08
CA ALA A 174 -5.13 -5.42 12.52
C ALA A 174 -4.66 -4.24 13.38
N THR A 175 -4.16 -3.14 12.79
CA THR A 175 -3.91 -1.87 13.51
C THR A 175 -5.18 -1.03 13.66
N GLN A 176 -6.22 -1.30 12.87
CA GLN A 176 -7.48 -0.58 12.89
C GLN A 176 -8.38 -1.10 14.02
N ASN A 177 -9.57 -0.51 14.21
CA ASN A 177 -10.54 -0.98 15.21
C ASN A 177 -9.98 -1.09 16.65
N GLY A 178 -9.15 -0.13 17.06
CA GLY A 178 -8.50 -0.14 18.36
C GLY A 178 -7.20 -0.95 18.45
N GLY A 179 -6.79 -1.59 17.35
CA GLY A 179 -5.50 -2.27 17.23
C GLY A 179 -5.44 -3.68 17.83
N THR A 180 -4.26 -4.30 17.72
CA THR A 180 -3.99 -5.66 18.18
C THR A 180 -2.74 -5.66 19.07
N SER A 181 -2.92 -5.95 20.35
CA SER A 181 -1.88 -6.01 21.38
C SER A 181 -1.72 -7.40 22.00
N GLY A 182 -2.63 -8.33 21.69
CA GLY A 182 -2.63 -9.69 22.21
C GLY A 182 -2.78 -9.72 23.73
N GLY A 183 -1.88 -10.45 24.38
CA GLY A 183 -1.76 -10.49 25.84
C GLY A 183 -1.11 -9.24 26.44
N GLY A 184 -0.60 -8.31 25.64
CA GLY A 184 0.04 -7.07 26.11
C GLY A 184 1.17 -7.35 27.11
N SER A 185 1.09 -6.70 28.28
CA SER A 185 2.02 -6.87 29.40
C SER A 185 1.58 -7.94 30.41
N ALA A 186 0.62 -8.80 30.06
CA ALA A 186 0.14 -9.85 30.95
C ALA A 186 1.27 -10.86 31.28
N PRO A 187 1.13 -11.62 32.39
CA PRO A 187 2.11 -12.61 32.77
C PRO A 187 2.41 -13.60 31.63
N THR A 188 3.70 -13.92 31.51
CA THR A 188 4.17 -14.91 30.55
C THR A 188 4.12 -16.30 31.15
N THR A 189 3.49 -17.25 30.47
CA THR A 189 3.47 -18.67 30.82
C THR A 189 4.16 -19.47 29.73
N THR A 190 5.15 -20.29 30.11
CA THR A 190 5.77 -21.23 29.16
C THR A 190 4.99 -22.53 29.15
N VAL A 191 4.66 -23.05 27.97
CA VAL A 191 3.98 -24.32 27.78
C VAL A 191 4.84 -25.27 26.95
N THR A 192 4.86 -26.54 27.36
CA THR A 192 5.67 -27.62 26.76
C THR A 192 4.87 -28.89 26.49
N SER A 193 3.56 -28.86 26.71
CA SER A 193 2.66 -30.01 26.53
C SER A 193 1.30 -29.57 25.99
N ALA A 194 0.58 -30.49 25.36
CA ALA A 194 -0.72 -30.22 24.77
C ALA A 194 -1.76 -29.78 25.81
N SER A 195 -1.77 -30.40 26.99
CA SER A 195 -2.69 -30.00 28.07
C SER A 195 -2.42 -28.57 28.55
N ALA A 196 -1.16 -28.22 28.80
CA ALA A 196 -0.78 -26.87 29.22
C ALA A 196 -1.11 -25.83 28.15
N LEU A 197 -0.84 -26.15 26.88
CA LEU A 197 -1.20 -25.29 25.75
C LEU A 197 -2.71 -25.07 25.69
N THR A 198 -3.50 -26.15 25.66
CA THR A 198 -4.97 -26.08 25.61
C THR A 198 -5.55 -25.25 26.76
N SER A 199 -5.08 -25.47 28.00
CA SER A 199 -5.51 -24.70 29.16
C SER A 199 -5.16 -23.22 29.03
N ALA A 200 -3.95 -22.89 28.57
CA ALA A 200 -3.50 -21.50 28.42
C ALA A 200 -4.28 -20.77 27.31
N LEU A 201 -4.48 -21.41 26.16
CA LEU A 201 -5.24 -20.87 25.03
C LEU A 201 -6.72 -20.62 25.40
N GLY A 202 -7.33 -21.57 26.12
CA GLY A 202 -8.75 -21.54 26.48
C GLY A 202 -9.10 -20.64 27.68
N SER A 203 -8.11 -20.11 28.39
CA SER A 203 -8.32 -19.22 29.53
C SER A 203 -8.96 -17.89 29.12
N THR A 204 -9.86 -17.34 29.93
CA THR A 204 -10.49 -16.03 29.69
C THR A 204 -9.58 -14.86 30.10
N SER A 205 -8.55 -15.09 30.91
CA SER A 205 -7.58 -14.06 31.29
C SER A 205 -6.65 -13.70 30.14
N ALA A 206 -6.24 -12.44 30.04
CA ALA A 206 -5.18 -12.05 29.12
C ALA A 206 -3.86 -12.73 29.50
N SER A 207 -3.08 -13.19 28.51
CA SER A 207 -1.80 -13.86 28.77
C SER A 207 -0.85 -13.84 27.58
N VAL A 208 0.45 -13.91 27.90
CA VAL A 208 1.50 -14.22 26.93
C VAL A 208 1.88 -15.69 27.10
N ILE A 209 1.72 -16.49 26.05
CA ILE A 209 1.97 -17.92 26.03
C ILE A 209 3.24 -18.17 25.22
N ARG A 210 4.31 -18.57 25.90
CA ARG A 210 5.57 -18.97 25.28
C ARG A 210 5.52 -20.47 24.98
N VAL A 211 5.50 -20.85 23.72
CA VAL A 211 5.55 -22.27 23.33
C VAL A 211 7.02 -22.70 23.26
N SER A 212 7.37 -23.81 23.89
CA SER A 212 8.74 -24.32 23.87
C SER A 212 8.79 -25.78 23.46
N GLY A 213 9.68 -26.11 22.53
CA GLY A 213 9.80 -27.44 21.94
C GLY A 213 8.65 -27.78 20.99
N THR A 214 8.50 -29.08 20.71
CA THR A 214 7.40 -29.60 19.90
C THR A 214 6.24 -30.01 20.81
N ILE A 215 5.06 -29.46 20.57
CA ILE A 215 3.82 -29.86 21.22
C ILE A 215 2.98 -30.64 20.20
N SER A 216 2.87 -31.94 20.42
CA SER A 216 1.98 -32.82 19.65
C SER A 216 0.59 -32.80 20.27
N CYS A 217 -0.42 -32.52 19.47
CA CYS A 217 -1.82 -32.32 19.84
C CYS A 217 -2.73 -32.82 18.71
N SER A 218 -4.04 -32.76 18.89
CA SER A 218 -5.02 -33.13 17.87
C SER A 218 -6.20 -32.15 17.83
N GLY A 219 -6.84 -32.03 16.67
CA GLY A 219 -8.04 -31.22 16.48
C GLY A 219 -7.78 -29.72 16.46
N MET A 220 -8.83 -28.93 16.73
CA MET A 220 -8.75 -27.47 16.71
C MET A 220 -8.81 -26.90 18.12
N LEU A 221 -7.68 -26.41 18.62
CA LEU A 221 -7.57 -25.84 19.96
C LEU A 221 -8.19 -24.45 20.02
N ARG A 222 -9.10 -24.23 20.97
CA ARG A 222 -9.80 -22.96 21.14
C ARG A 222 -8.86 -21.88 21.69
N VAL A 223 -8.73 -20.76 20.97
CA VAL A 223 -7.96 -19.59 21.39
C VAL A 223 -8.89 -18.45 21.82
N ARG A 224 -8.91 -18.13 23.11
CA ARG A 224 -9.70 -17.02 23.65
C ARG A 224 -9.07 -15.66 23.38
N SER A 225 -9.82 -14.58 23.63
CA SER A 225 -9.37 -13.20 23.46
C SER A 225 -8.14 -12.86 24.29
N ASN A 226 -7.43 -11.81 23.87
CA ASN A 226 -6.29 -11.21 24.58
C ASN A 226 -5.13 -12.18 24.82
N LYS A 227 -4.70 -12.85 23.75
CA LYS A 227 -3.60 -13.82 23.78
C LYS A 227 -2.46 -13.36 22.90
N THR A 228 -1.24 -13.45 23.41
CA THR A 228 -0.04 -13.48 22.57
C THR A 228 0.53 -14.88 22.67
N ILE A 229 0.44 -15.66 21.60
CA ILE A 229 1.04 -16.99 21.51
C ILE A 229 2.30 -16.84 20.68
N ILE A 230 3.45 -17.07 21.31
CA ILE A 230 4.75 -16.85 20.69
C ILE A 230 5.66 -18.04 20.90
N GLY A 231 6.21 -18.57 19.80
CA GLY A 231 7.15 -19.68 19.85
C GLY A 231 8.54 -19.25 20.29
N ASN A 232 9.17 -20.03 21.16
CA ASN A 232 10.62 -20.01 21.35
C ASN A 232 11.33 -20.56 20.10
N SER A 233 12.67 -20.48 20.07
CA SER A 233 13.46 -21.10 18.99
C SER A 233 13.08 -22.57 18.80
N GLY A 234 12.70 -22.95 17.57
CA GLY A 234 12.28 -24.31 17.22
C GLY A 234 10.89 -24.73 17.72
N ALA A 235 10.09 -23.82 18.28
CA ALA A 235 8.76 -24.15 18.77
C ALA A 235 7.85 -24.65 17.65
N THR A 236 7.25 -25.82 17.86
CA THR A 236 6.43 -26.51 16.85
C THR A 236 5.09 -26.94 17.43
N ILE A 237 4.01 -26.70 16.70
CA ILE A 237 2.68 -27.25 16.93
C ILE A 237 2.46 -28.35 15.88
N SER A 238 2.26 -29.58 16.34
CA SER A 238 2.17 -30.76 15.48
C SER A 238 0.85 -31.50 15.69
N GLY A 239 0.14 -31.81 14.61
CA GLY A 239 -1.11 -32.61 14.68
C GLY A 239 -2.39 -31.81 14.95
N CYS A 240 -2.29 -30.52 15.29
CA CYS A 240 -3.44 -29.69 15.61
C CYS A 240 -3.33 -28.28 15.03
N GLY A 241 -4.48 -27.59 15.00
CA GLY A 241 -4.58 -26.19 14.63
C GLY A 241 -5.20 -25.33 15.73
N PHE A 242 -5.23 -24.02 15.51
CA PHE A 242 -5.81 -23.04 16.43
C PHE A 242 -7.12 -22.48 15.87
N ASN A 243 -8.16 -22.40 16.70
CA ASN A 243 -9.46 -21.83 16.34
C ASN A 243 -9.81 -20.60 17.19
N ILE A 244 -9.82 -19.44 16.54
CA ILE A 244 -10.27 -18.16 17.08
C ILE A 244 -11.71 -17.97 16.60
N ASN A 245 -12.68 -18.18 17.49
CA ASN A 245 -14.10 -18.26 17.15
C ASN A 245 -14.88 -17.18 17.92
N GLY A 246 -15.08 -16.01 17.30
CA GLY A 246 -15.70 -14.83 17.93
C GLY A 246 -14.86 -14.14 19.01
N ASP A 247 -13.58 -14.49 19.11
CA ASP A 247 -12.64 -13.80 19.99
C ASP A 247 -11.87 -12.70 19.26
N ARG A 248 -11.29 -11.80 20.04
CA ARG A 248 -10.54 -10.66 19.52
C ARG A 248 -9.19 -10.46 20.19
N ASN A 249 -8.37 -9.63 19.55
CA ASN A 249 -7.08 -9.20 20.11
C ASN A 249 -6.15 -10.39 20.38
N VAL A 250 -5.77 -11.10 19.30
CA VAL A 250 -4.90 -12.29 19.38
C VAL A 250 -3.69 -12.11 18.47
N ILE A 251 -2.52 -12.45 18.98
CA ILE A 251 -1.26 -12.52 18.24
C ILE A 251 -0.79 -13.98 18.23
N ILE A 252 -0.52 -14.54 17.04
CA ILE A 252 0.09 -15.86 16.85
C ILE A 252 1.40 -15.66 16.10
N ARG A 253 2.52 -15.95 16.75
CA ARG A 253 3.84 -15.51 16.27
C ARG A 253 4.95 -16.55 16.43
N ASN A 254 5.83 -16.66 15.44
CA ASN A 254 7.07 -17.44 15.52
C ASN A 254 6.87 -18.94 15.83
N LEU A 255 5.80 -19.55 15.31
CA LEU A 255 5.52 -20.97 15.47
C LEU A 255 5.69 -21.72 14.15
N SER A 256 6.21 -22.94 14.22
CA SER A 256 6.09 -23.90 13.11
C SER A 256 4.85 -24.77 13.31
N PHE A 257 3.89 -24.73 12.38
CA PHE A 257 2.76 -25.63 12.33
C PHE A 257 3.04 -26.76 11.34
N ARG A 258 2.73 -28.00 11.72
CA ARG A 258 2.91 -29.18 10.87
C ARG A 258 1.83 -30.22 11.07
N GLY A 259 1.36 -30.82 9.98
CA GLY A 259 0.55 -32.05 10.06
C GLY A 259 -0.78 -31.88 10.77
N TRP A 260 -1.42 -30.72 10.64
CA TRP A 260 -2.74 -30.48 11.24
C TRP A 260 -3.83 -31.20 10.44
N ASP A 261 -4.88 -31.65 11.13
CA ASP A 261 -5.96 -32.47 10.56
C ASP A 261 -7.12 -31.65 9.94
N ASP A 262 -7.14 -30.34 10.14
CA ASP A 262 -8.15 -29.39 9.59
C ASP A 262 -7.44 -28.16 9.00
N ASP A 263 -7.52 -26.99 9.65
CA ASP A 263 -6.74 -25.79 9.33
C ASP A 263 -5.59 -25.59 10.35
N ALA A 264 -4.46 -24.98 9.99
CA ALA A 264 -3.43 -24.66 10.99
C ALA A 264 -3.89 -23.52 11.91
N ILE A 265 -4.49 -22.48 11.32
CA ILE A 265 -5.13 -21.37 12.03
C ILE A 265 -6.46 -21.05 11.34
N ASN A 266 -7.56 -21.16 12.09
CA ASN A 266 -8.90 -20.77 11.68
C ASN A 266 -9.37 -19.56 12.49
N VAL A 267 -9.80 -18.50 11.79
CA VAL A 267 -10.38 -17.27 12.35
C VAL A 267 -11.81 -17.16 11.84
N GLN A 268 -12.78 -17.27 12.74
CA GLN A 268 -14.20 -17.37 12.36
C GLN A 268 -15.15 -16.74 13.37
N GLU A 269 -16.42 -16.68 12.97
CA GLU A 269 -17.56 -16.22 13.78
C GLU A 269 -17.36 -14.81 14.34
N SER A 270 -17.08 -13.86 13.45
CA SER A 270 -16.88 -12.44 13.78
C SER A 270 -15.67 -12.17 14.71
N ALA A 271 -14.65 -13.02 14.66
CA ALA A 271 -13.38 -12.77 15.32
C ALA A 271 -12.69 -11.52 14.73
N THR A 272 -12.06 -10.69 15.58
CA THR A 272 -11.48 -9.40 15.14
C THR A 272 -10.13 -9.07 15.73
N ASN A 273 -9.35 -8.22 15.06
CA ASN A 273 -8.06 -7.72 15.57
C ASN A 273 -7.08 -8.86 15.85
N ILE A 274 -6.67 -9.54 14.77
CA ILE A 274 -5.81 -10.73 14.81
C ILE A 274 -4.53 -10.46 14.03
N TRP A 275 -3.38 -10.83 14.61
CA TRP A 275 -2.08 -10.74 13.94
C TRP A 275 -1.42 -12.12 13.89
N ILE A 276 -1.19 -12.62 12.67
CA ILE A 276 -0.55 -13.91 12.39
C ILE A 276 0.80 -13.61 11.74
N ASP A 277 1.88 -13.75 12.49
CA ASP A 277 3.19 -13.20 12.13
C ASP A 277 4.35 -14.18 12.23
N HIS A 278 5.25 -14.22 11.24
CA HIS A 278 6.48 -15.03 11.31
C HIS A 278 6.24 -16.52 11.64
N ASN A 279 5.15 -17.11 11.15
CA ASN A 279 4.89 -18.54 11.33
C ASN A 279 5.32 -19.34 10.09
N SER A 280 5.62 -20.62 10.29
CA SER A 280 5.91 -21.56 9.21
C SER A 280 4.81 -22.61 9.13
N PHE A 281 4.28 -22.90 7.94
CA PHE A 281 3.19 -23.84 7.71
C PHE A 281 3.59 -24.90 6.69
N THR A 282 3.44 -26.18 7.02
CA THR A 282 3.77 -27.27 6.09
C THR A 282 2.99 -28.55 6.37
N ALA A 283 2.78 -29.35 5.33
CA ALA A 283 2.28 -30.72 5.42
C ALA A 283 0.96 -30.90 6.18
N GLY A 284 0.05 -29.92 6.12
CA GLY A 284 -1.29 -30.03 6.70
C GLY A 284 -2.34 -30.63 5.76
N TYR A 285 -3.53 -30.90 6.29
CA TYR A 285 -4.67 -31.50 5.58
C TYR A 285 -5.52 -30.50 4.78
N ASP A 286 -6.02 -29.43 5.42
CA ASP A 286 -6.82 -28.38 4.76
C ASP A 286 -6.05 -27.07 4.58
N GLY A 287 -6.53 -25.93 5.11
CA GLY A 287 -5.91 -24.63 4.93
C GLY A 287 -4.73 -24.39 5.89
N ALA A 288 -3.73 -23.62 5.47
CA ALA A 288 -2.76 -23.08 6.44
C ALA A 288 -3.43 -21.98 7.29
N VAL A 289 -4.04 -20.98 6.66
CA VAL A 289 -4.76 -19.91 7.38
C VAL A 289 -6.11 -19.63 6.74
N ASP A 290 -7.18 -19.90 7.49
CA ASP A 290 -8.55 -19.68 7.06
C ASP A 290 -9.18 -18.55 7.86
N ILE A 291 -9.76 -17.57 7.16
CA ILE A 291 -10.45 -16.41 7.76
C ILE A 291 -11.83 -16.30 7.14
N LYS A 292 -12.88 -16.47 7.94
CA LYS A 292 -14.26 -16.66 7.43
C LYS A 292 -15.31 -16.10 8.40
N ARG A 293 -16.58 -16.14 7.97
CA ARG A 293 -17.76 -15.95 8.82
C ARG A 293 -17.76 -14.61 9.56
N GLY A 294 -17.70 -13.52 8.82
CA GLY A 294 -17.76 -12.14 9.33
C GLY A 294 -16.54 -11.72 10.16
N SER A 295 -15.47 -12.50 10.17
CA SER A 295 -14.20 -12.10 10.82
C SER A 295 -13.61 -10.87 10.16
N ASP A 296 -12.82 -10.09 10.88
CA ASP A 296 -12.42 -8.78 10.40
C ASP A 296 -11.14 -8.25 11.05
N PHE A 297 -10.54 -7.21 10.46
CA PHE A 297 -9.35 -6.54 11.02
C PHE A 297 -8.19 -7.51 11.29
N VAL A 298 -7.76 -8.23 10.25
CA VAL A 298 -6.70 -9.25 10.38
C VAL A 298 -5.46 -8.84 9.59
N THR A 299 -4.28 -9.14 10.12
CA THR A 299 -3.01 -9.02 9.41
C THR A 299 -2.28 -10.36 9.45
N VAL A 300 -1.88 -10.82 8.27
CA VAL A 300 -1.10 -12.04 8.05
C VAL A 300 0.24 -11.60 7.44
N SER A 301 1.31 -11.65 8.22
CA SER A 301 2.59 -11.09 7.81
C SER A 301 3.79 -12.00 8.04
N TRP A 302 4.78 -11.92 7.17
CA TRP A 302 6.06 -12.62 7.35
C TRP A 302 5.97 -14.14 7.55
N ASN A 303 4.87 -14.77 7.15
CA ASN A 303 4.72 -16.21 7.29
C ASN A 303 5.34 -16.93 6.09
N ARG A 304 5.72 -18.20 6.25
CA ARG A 304 6.13 -19.07 5.14
C ARG A 304 5.20 -20.27 5.02
N VAL A 305 4.65 -20.50 3.84
CA VAL A 305 3.87 -21.70 3.51
C VAL A 305 4.66 -22.51 2.48
N TYR A 306 4.93 -23.78 2.78
CA TYR A 306 5.75 -24.64 1.91
C TYR A 306 5.36 -26.10 2.03
N GLY A 307 5.53 -26.88 0.95
CA GLY A 307 5.17 -28.30 0.94
C GLY A 307 3.70 -28.53 1.32
N HIS A 308 2.82 -27.71 0.76
CA HIS A 308 1.40 -27.68 1.12
C HIS A 308 0.54 -27.24 -0.07
N ASP A 309 -0.72 -27.70 -0.13
CA ASP A 309 -1.63 -27.43 -1.25
C ASP A 309 -2.42 -26.12 -1.04
N LYS A 310 -3.27 -26.08 -0.01
CA LYS A 310 -4.24 -25.00 0.21
C LYS A 310 -3.71 -23.99 1.22
N SER A 311 -3.21 -22.85 0.75
CA SER A 311 -2.56 -21.88 1.64
C SER A 311 -3.55 -21.08 2.49
N MET A 312 -4.26 -20.11 1.92
CA MET A 312 -5.03 -19.12 2.66
C MET A 312 -6.40 -18.86 2.03
N LEU A 313 -7.47 -19.24 2.73
CA LEU A 313 -8.85 -18.96 2.32
C LEU A 313 -9.40 -17.75 3.08
N LEU A 314 -9.97 -16.78 2.36
CA LEU A 314 -10.68 -15.64 2.91
C LEU A 314 -12.13 -15.66 2.43
N GLY A 315 -13.05 -16.04 3.32
CA GLY A 315 -14.45 -16.31 2.98
C GLY A 315 -14.64 -17.72 2.41
N HIS A 316 -15.44 -18.53 3.12
CA HIS A 316 -15.48 -19.98 2.91
C HIS A 316 -16.50 -20.47 1.89
N SER A 317 -17.57 -19.71 1.64
CA SER A 317 -18.72 -20.16 0.85
C SER A 317 -19.29 -19.01 0.01
N ASP A 318 -19.65 -19.30 -1.23
CA ASP A 318 -20.30 -18.36 -2.16
C ASP A 318 -21.69 -17.93 -1.63
N ASP A 319 -22.31 -18.75 -0.78
CA ASP A 319 -23.65 -18.49 -0.22
C ASP A 319 -23.62 -17.69 1.10
N ASN A 320 -22.44 -17.28 1.58
CA ASN A 320 -22.30 -16.62 2.89
C ASN A 320 -22.24 -15.09 2.83
N ALA A 321 -22.68 -14.49 1.71
CA ALA A 321 -22.64 -13.05 1.49
C ALA A 321 -23.32 -12.26 2.63
N GLY A 322 -24.43 -12.77 3.19
CA GLY A 322 -25.18 -12.11 4.26
C GLY A 322 -24.39 -11.91 5.57
N GLN A 323 -23.34 -12.69 5.79
CA GLN A 323 -22.44 -12.54 6.95
C GLN A 323 -21.10 -11.90 6.57
N ASP A 324 -20.60 -12.13 5.36
CA ASP A 324 -19.22 -11.77 4.99
C ASP A 324 -19.11 -10.41 4.28
N VAL A 325 -20.16 -9.92 3.62
CA VAL A 325 -20.15 -8.59 2.98
C VAL A 325 -20.03 -7.48 4.03
N GLY A 326 -19.07 -6.57 3.83
CA GLY A 326 -18.74 -5.50 4.77
C GLY A 326 -17.73 -5.89 5.85
N HIS A 327 -17.28 -7.15 5.85
CA HIS A 327 -16.27 -7.70 6.75
C HIS A 327 -15.02 -8.16 5.97
N LEU A 328 -14.25 -9.10 6.54
CA LEU A 328 -13.11 -9.75 5.91
C LEU A 328 -12.03 -8.77 5.43
N ARG A 329 -11.81 -7.67 6.18
CA ARG A 329 -10.73 -6.74 5.89
C ARG A 329 -9.41 -7.31 6.40
N VAL A 330 -8.62 -7.82 5.45
CA VAL A 330 -7.36 -8.53 5.75
C VAL A 330 -6.19 -7.95 4.98
N THR A 331 -5.06 -7.84 5.65
CA THR A 331 -3.77 -7.48 5.04
C THR A 331 -2.88 -8.71 5.00
N TYR A 332 -2.34 -9.03 3.82
CA TYR A 332 -1.32 -10.04 3.61
C TYR A 332 -0.04 -9.35 3.17
N HIS A 333 1.02 -9.38 3.99
CA HIS A 333 2.28 -8.78 3.59
C HIS A 333 3.54 -9.53 3.97
N HIS A 334 4.55 -9.49 3.09
CA HIS A 334 5.84 -10.13 3.33
C HIS A 334 5.75 -11.63 3.62
N ASN A 335 4.66 -12.29 3.23
CA ASN A 335 4.56 -13.74 3.31
C ASN A 335 5.32 -14.38 2.15
N TRP A 336 5.87 -15.56 2.40
CA TRP A 336 6.50 -16.40 1.40
C TRP A 336 5.64 -17.62 1.10
N PHE A 337 5.09 -17.66 -0.11
CA PHE A 337 4.41 -18.81 -0.69
C PHE A 337 5.42 -19.59 -1.53
N ASP A 338 5.96 -20.64 -0.92
CA ASP A 338 7.17 -21.34 -1.36
C ASP A 338 6.84 -22.73 -1.88
N GLY A 339 6.50 -22.80 -3.16
CA GLY A 339 6.12 -24.05 -3.82
C GLY A 339 4.74 -24.57 -3.41
N SER A 340 3.94 -23.78 -2.69
CA SER A 340 2.57 -24.14 -2.35
C SER A 340 1.64 -23.98 -3.56
N ASN A 341 0.60 -24.79 -3.63
CA ASN A 341 -0.16 -24.96 -4.87
C ASN A 341 -1.17 -23.83 -5.13
N GLN A 342 -2.01 -23.46 -4.16
CA GLN A 342 -3.14 -22.55 -4.42
C GLN A 342 -3.59 -21.74 -3.19
N ARG A 343 -4.51 -20.79 -3.43
CA ARG A 343 -5.17 -19.93 -2.43
C ARG A 343 -4.19 -18.96 -1.76
N HIS A 344 -3.60 -18.01 -2.49
CA HIS A 344 -2.57 -17.12 -1.95
C HIS A 344 -2.91 -15.61 -1.96
N PRO A 345 -4.00 -15.11 -1.36
CA PRO A 345 -5.17 -15.82 -0.87
C PRO A 345 -6.22 -16.06 -1.98
N ARG A 346 -7.19 -16.95 -1.72
CA ARG A 346 -8.48 -16.94 -2.43
C ARG A 346 -9.48 -16.15 -1.60
N VAL A 347 -10.04 -15.09 -2.17
CA VAL A 347 -10.84 -14.08 -1.48
C VAL A 347 -12.26 -14.04 -1.99
N ARG A 348 -13.23 -14.09 -1.08
CA ARG A 348 -14.66 -13.80 -1.29
C ARG A 348 -15.09 -12.61 -0.45
N PHE A 349 -15.97 -11.77 -0.98
CA PHE A 349 -16.67 -10.64 -0.35
C PHE A 349 -15.83 -9.51 0.27
N GLY A 350 -14.65 -9.80 0.84
CA GLY A 350 -13.80 -8.82 1.50
C GLY A 350 -13.42 -7.69 0.54
N ASN A 351 -13.73 -6.45 0.93
CA ASN A 351 -13.40 -5.27 0.14
C ASN A 351 -13.18 -4.04 1.05
N PRO A 352 -11.95 -3.49 1.14
CA PRO A 352 -10.76 -3.90 0.40
C PRO A 352 -9.88 -4.89 1.18
N VAL A 353 -9.37 -5.89 0.47
CA VAL A 353 -8.29 -6.78 0.91
C VAL A 353 -6.98 -6.31 0.31
N HIS A 354 -5.92 -6.28 1.12
CA HIS A 354 -4.63 -5.73 0.73
C HIS A 354 -3.56 -6.82 0.71
N VAL A 355 -2.96 -7.07 -0.45
CA VAL A 355 -1.95 -8.10 -0.66
C VAL A 355 -0.69 -7.42 -1.20
N TYR A 356 0.31 -7.20 -0.34
CA TYR A 356 1.51 -6.44 -0.73
C TYR A 356 2.86 -7.00 -0.27
N ASN A 357 3.91 -6.74 -1.04
CA ASN A 357 5.28 -7.22 -0.78
C ASN A 357 5.38 -8.72 -0.43
N ASN A 358 4.49 -9.59 -0.93
CA ASN A 358 4.61 -11.04 -0.72
C ASN A 358 5.52 -11.65 -1.80
N LEU A 359 6.18 -12.74 -1.45
CA LEU A 359 6.99 -13.55 -2.35
C LEU A 359 6.22 -14.81 -2.74
N TYR A 360 5.96 -14.97 -4.03
CA TYR A 360 5.39 -16.17 -4.64
C TYR A 360 6.48 -16.83 -5.45
N SER A 361 6.85 -18.06 -5.12
CA SER A 361 7.90 -18.80 -5.83
C SER A 361 7.45 -20.22 -6.12
N ASN A 362 7.47 -20.61 -7.41
CA ASN A 362 7.11 -21.94 -7.89
C ASN A 362 5.66 -22.35 -7.50
N VAL A 363 4.73 -21.41 -7.60
CA VAL A 363 3.32 -21.68 -7.28
C VAL A 363 2.72 -22.59 -8.35
N GLY A 364 2.15 -23.72 -7.93
CA GLY A 364 1.68 -24.77 -8.84
C GLY A 364 0.36 -24.49 -9.56
N GLY A 365 -0.58 -23.86 -8.86
CA GLY A 365 -1.93 -23.55 -9.36
C GLY A 365 -2.08 -22.06 -9.65
N TYR A 366 -2.32 -21.25 -8.61
CA TYR A 366 -2.51 -19.81 -8.74
C TYR A 366 -2.11 -19.05 -7.48
N GLY A 367 -1.78 -17.77 -7.65
CA GLY A 367 -1.51 -16.83 -6.57
C GLY A 367 -2.81 -16.30 -5.95
N VAL A 368 -3.16 -15.04 -6.26
CA VAL A 368 -4.32 -14.36 -5.66
C VAL A 368 -5.59 -14.56 -6.50
N ALA A 369 -6.67 -15.09 -5.92
CA ALA A 369 -7.97 -15.16 -6.59
C ALA A 369 -8.95 -14.17 -5.95
N SER A 370 -9.53 -13.26 -6.74
CA SER A 370 -10.61 -12.36 -6.30
C SER A 370 -11.96 -12.85 -6.81
N THR A 371 -12.83 -13.23 -5.89
CA THR A 371 -14.10 -13.92 -6.17
C THR A 371 -15.27 -13.27 -5.43
N GLU A 372 -16.49 -13.58 -5.84
CA GLU A 372 -17.73 -13.23 -5.13
C GLU A 372 -17.79 -11.78 -4.64
N GLY A 373 -17.57 -10.82 -5.57
CA GLY A 373 -17.65 -9.39 -5.26
C GLY A 373 -16.55 -8.85 -4.33
N ALA A 374 -15.52 -9.63 -4.02
CA ALA A 374 -14.35 -9.16 -3.29
C ALA A 374 -13.66 -8.00 -4.03
N GLY A 375 -12.89 -7.18 -3.30
CA GLY A 375 -12.02 -6.17 -3.89
C GLY A 375 -10.60 -6.32 -3.36
N VAL A 376 -9.67 -6.74 -4.21
CA VAL A 376 -8.30 -7.07 -3.81
C VAL A 376 -7.27 -6.15 -4.47
N LEU A 377 -6.47 -5.46 -3.66
CA LEU A 377 -5.32 -4.70 -4.12
C LEU A 377 -4.05 -5.57 -4.03
N VAL A 378 -3.48 -5.91 -5.19
CA VAL A 378 -2.26 -6.72 -5.32
C VAL A 378 -1.10 -5.83 -5.72
N GLU A 379 -0.24 -5.44 -4.78
CA GLU A 379 0.79 -4.44 -5.05
C GLU A 379 2.18 -4.72 -4.48
N GLY A 380 3.23 -4.37 -5.22
CA GLY A 380 4.60 -4.54 -4.70
C GLY A 380 5.04 -6.00 -4.55
N ASN A 381 4.28 -6.99 -5.01
CA ASN A 381 4.60 -8.41 -4.82
C ASN A 381 5.66 -8.90 -5.82
N TYR A 382 6.33 -10.00 -5.50
CA TYR A 382 7.27 -10.69 -6.38
C TYR A 382 6.72 -12.07 -6.75
N PHE A 383 6.56 -12.33 -8.05
CA PHE A 383 6.10 -13.60 -8.60
C PHE A 383 7.20 -14.25 -9.44
N GLU A 384 7.63 -15.44 -9.05
CA GLU A 384 8.63 -16.22 -9.77
C GLU A 384 8.15 -17.65 -10.04
N ASN A 385 8.19 -18.05 -11.31
CA ASN A 385 7.69 -19.35 -11.76
C ASN A 385 6.24 -19.57 -11.29
N THR A 386 5.40 -18.55 -11.52
CA THR A 386 3.98 -18.57 -11.17
C THR A 386 3.18 -18.24 -12.42
N ASP A 387 2.66 -19.27 -13.09
CA ASP A 387 1.95 -19.11 -14.37
C ASP A 387 0.69 -18.25 -14.22
N ASP A 388 0.01 -18.36 -13.08
CA ASP A 388 -1.16 -17.54 -12.73
C ASP A 388 -0.92 -16.74 -11.43
N PRO A 389 -0.33 -15.53 -11.51
CA PRO A 389 -0.06 -14.70 -10.33
C PRO A 389 -1.30 -14.23 -9.59
N TYR A 390 -2.34 -13.89 -10.35
CA TYR A 390 -3.60 -13.42 -9.81
C TYR A 390 -4.69 -13.37 -10.88
N HIS A 391 -5.95 -13.60 -10.50
CA HIS A 391 -7.08 -13.56 -11.42
C HIS A 391 -8.43 -13.20 -10.77
N LEU A 392 -9.48 -13.15 -11.61
CA LEU A 392 -10.87 -12.92 -11.20
C LEU A 392 -11.71 -14.20 -11.34
N GLY A 393 -12.55 -14.50 -10.35
CA GLY A 393 -13.27 -15.77 -10.25
C GLY A 393 -12.34 -16.87 -9.71
N GLU A 394 -12.85 -18.08 -9.48
CA GLU A 394 -12.05 -19.30 -9.27
C GLU A 394 -12.98 -20.50 -9.16
N GLY A 395 -12.82 -21.51 -10.02
CA GLY A 395 -13.74 -22.64 -10.10
C GLY A 395 -15.17 -22.19 -10.44
N SER A 396 -16.15 -22.55 -9.60
CA SER A 396 -17.54 -22.11 -9.74
C SER A 396 -17.81 -20.71 -9.17
N SER A 397 -16.87 -20.14 -8.41
CA SER A 397 -17.07 -18.84 -7.79
C SER A 397 -16.95 -17.73 -8.82
N GLY A 398 -17.96 -16.85 -8.85
CA GLY A 398 -18.03 -15.69 -9.72
C GLY A 398 -16.93 -14.68 -9.44
N PRO A 399 -16.73 -13.70 -10.35
CA PRO A 399 -15.63 -12.75 -10.25
C PRO A 399 -15.82 -11.74 -9.11
N GLY A 400 -14.71 -11.35 -8.48
CA GLY A 400 -14.59 -10.11 -7.72
C GLY A 400 -14.03 -8.96 -8.58
N THR A 401 -13.39 -8.01 -7.92
CA THR A 401 -12.54 -6.98 -8.52
C THR A 401 -11.11 -7.09 -8.00
N LEU A 402 -10.16 -6.71 -8.85
CA LEU A 402 -8.74 -6.78 -8.53
C LEU A 402 -8.00 -5.66 -9.24
N VAL A 403 -7.25 -4.89 -8.46
CA VAL A 403 -6.29 -3.90 -8.96
C VAL A 403 -4.90 -4.40 -8.65
N ALA A 404 -4.06 -4.49 -9.68
CA ALA A 404 -2.66 -4.87 -9.53
C ALA A 404 -1.75 -3.70 -9.92
N ARG A 405 -0.69 -3.44 -9.14
CA ARG A 405 0.31 -2.40 -9.48
C ARG A 405 1.67 -2.69 -8.87
N ASN A 406 2.73 -2.22 -9.52
CA ASN A 406 4.10 -2.32 -9.00
C ASN A 406 4.52 -3.74 -8.62
N ASN A 407 4.04 -4.80 -9.29
CA ASN A 407 4.49 -6.18 -9.04
C ASN A 407 5.72 -6.51 -9.90
N CYS A 408 6.59 -7.39 -9.41
CA CYS A 408 7.72 -7.94 -10.15
C CYS A 408 7.39 -9.36 -10.64
N PHE A 409 7.70 -9.65 -11.89
CA PHE A 409 7.43 -10.96 -12.51
C PHE A 409 8.71 -11.54 -13.12
N VAL A 410 9.02 -12.78 -12.78
CA VAL A 410 10.11 -13.56 -13.35
C VAL A 410 9.57 -14.92 -13.76
N ASN A 411 9.58 -15.24 -15.06
CA ASN A 411 9.00 -16.49 -15.59
C ASN A 411 7.57 -16.76 -15.07
N SER A 412 6.72 -15.72 -15.08
CA SER A 412 5.37 -15.77 -14.53
C SER A 412 4.39 -15.17 -15.52
N GLY A 413 3.10 -15.47 -15.36
CA GLY A 413 2.04 -14.82 -16.14
C GLY A 413 1.91 -13.33 -15.81
N SER A 414 1.01 -12.64 -16.54
CA SER A 414 0.71 -11.23 -16.29
C SER A 414 -0.39 -11.00 -15.25
N GLY A 415 -1.13 -12.07 -14.91
CA GLY A 415 -2.36 -12.03 -14.13
C GLY A 415 -3.51 -11.30 -14.84
N GLN A 416 -4.68 -11.29 -14.20
CA GLN A 416 -5.91 -10.64 -14.66
C GLN A 416 -6.41 -9.62 -13.62
N THR A 417 -6.73 -8.42 -14.11
CA THR A 417 -7.28 -7.31 -13.31
C THR A 417 -8.66 -6.91 -13.81
N GLY A 418 -9.46 -6.26 -12.96
CA GLY A 418 -10.75 -5.69 -13.38
C GLY A 418 -11.49 -5.00 -12.26
N GLY A 419 -12.32 -4.02 -12.63
CA GLY A 419 -13.11 -3.23 -11.69
C GLY A 419 -12.26 -2.24 -10.87
N SER A 420 -12.76 -1.90 -9.68
CA SER A 420 -12.10 -1.02 -8.72
C SER A 420 -12.09 -1.65 -7.33
N VAL A 421 -11.15 -1.23 -6.49
CA VAL A 421 -10.99 -1.71 -5.12
C VAL A 421 -11.11 -0.50 -4.19
N ALA A 422 -11.77 -0.68 -3.04
CA ALA A 422 -11.89 0.40 -2.06
C ALA A 422 -10.52 0.84 -1.52
N GLY A 423 -10.44 2.07 -1.02
CA GLY A 423 -9.17 2.65 -0.54
C GLY A 423 -8.62 1.95 0.70
N ILE A 424 -7.30 1.81 0.77
CA ILE A 424 -6.59 1.32 1.97
C ILE A 424 -6.42 2.48 2.96
N PRO A 425 -6.98 2.41 4.19
CA PRO A 425 -7.05 3.58 5.07
C PRO A 425 -5.84 3.76 5.99
N TYR A 426 -4.92 2.80 6.04
CA TYR A 426 -3.75 2.84 6.91
C TYR A 426 -2.47 3.16 6.14
N SER A 427 -1.49 3.72 6.85
CA SER A 427 -0.14 3.93 6.33
C SER A 427 0.63 2.62 6.25
N TYR A 428 1.36 2.43 5.16
CA TYR A 428 2.28 1.31 4.93
C TYR A 428 3.43 1.79 4.03
N GLN A 429 4.47 0.97 3.89
CA GLN A 429 5.58 1.22 2.97
C GLN A 429 5.70 0.05 2.01
N LEU A 430 5.80 0.36 0.71
CA LEU A 430 6.15 -0.64 -0.28
C LEU A 430 7.67 -0.77 -0.35
N ASP A 431 8.14 -2.00 -0.42
CA ASP A 431 9.49 -2.27 -0.84
C ASP A 431 9.57 -2.10 -2.35
N THR A 432 10.79 -2.01 -2.87
CA THR A 432 10.98 -2.22 -4.31
C THR A 432 10.60 -3.65 -4.64
N ALA A 433 9.58 -3.84 -5.49
CA ALA A 433 8.98 -5.15 -5.73
C ALA A 433 9.99 -6.23 -6.14
N CYS A 434 10.99 -5.90 -6.96
CA CYS A 434 12.03 -6.86 -7.34
C CYS A 434 13.06 -7.16 -6.23
N ASN A 435 13.10 -6.37 -5.15
CA ASN A 435 13.91 -6.65 -3.95
C ASN A 435 13.16 -7.53 -2.94
N VAL A 436 11.83 -7.64 -3.05
CA VAL A 436 10.97 -8.41 -2.12
C VAL A 436 11.45 -9.85 -1.99
N LYS A 437 11.94 -10.49 -3.05
CA LYS A 437 12.52 -11.83 -2.96
C LYS A 437 13.60 -11.93 -1.89
N SER A 438 14.58 -11.02 -1.92
CA SER A 438 15.70 -11.03 -0.96
C SER A 438 15.24 -10.70 0.47
N ILE A 439 14.29 -9.78 0.60
CA ILE A 439 13.74 -9.32 1.88
C ILE A 439 12.96 -10.45 2.55
N VAL A 440 12.00 -11.02 1.81
CA VAL A 440 11.04 -12.00 2.32
C VAL A 440 11.70 -13.36 2.54
N SER A 441 12.55 -13.83 1.62
CA SER A 441 13.27 -15.11 1.84
C SER A 441 14.23 -15.06 3.04
N GLY A 442 14.72 -13.88 3.40
CA GLY A 442 15.55 -13.66 4.59
C GLY A 442 14.76 -13.56 5.90
N GLY A 443 13.53 -13.03 5.87
CA GLY A 443 12.76 -12.72 7.08
C GLY A 443 11.53 -13.59 7.34
N ALA A 444 10.96 -14.25 6.33
CA ALA A 444 9.70 -14.98 6.51
C ALA A 444 9.87 -16.36 7.19
N GLY A 445 8.87 -16.72 7.98
CA GLY A 445 8.78 -17.98 8.71
C GLY A 445 9.25 -17.91 10.16
N ALA A 446 9.01 -19.00 10.89
CA ALA A 446 9.45 -19.15 12.26
C ALA A 446 10.99 -19.21 12.36
N GLY A 447 11.52 -18.75 13.49
CA GLY A 447 12.96 -18.68 13.78
C GLY A 447 13.66 -17.46 13.18
N ARG A 448 12.92 -16.46 12.69
CA ARG A 448 13.47 -15.27 12.02
C ARG A 448 13.41 -13.99 12.85
N ILE A 449 12.78 -14.03 14.02
CA ILE A 449 12.72 -12.90 14.95
C ILE A 449 13.51 -13.19 16.23
N SER A 450 14.11 -12.15 16.79
CA SER A 450 14.64 -12.16 18.15
C SER A 450 13.48 -12.03 19.15
N LEU A 451 13.54 -12.78 20.25
CA LEU A 451 12.41 -13.05 21.15
C LEU A 451 12.56 -12.52 22.56
#